data_AF-A0AAT9HDQ3-F1
#
_entry.id   AF-A0AAT9HDQ3-F1
#
_cell.length_a   1.000
_cell.length_b   1.000
_cell.length_c   1.000
_cell.angle_alpha   90.00
_cell.angle_beta   90.00
_cell.angle_gamma   90.00
#
_symmetry.space_group_name_H-M   'P 1'
#
loop_
_entity.id
_entity.type
_entity.pdbx_description
1 polymer ?
#
loop_
_entity_poly.entity_id
_entity_poly.type
_entity_poly.pdbx_seq_one_letter_code
_entity_poly.pdbx_strand_id
1 'polypeptide(L)'
;MGRGLGRLPGGRVPPLWTEWNDRYRDTVRDFWRHALPDVREMGYRLSGSSDLYAWGGRRPYASVNFVTAHDGFTLRDVVSYGRKHNEANGEGNRDGTDDNRSWNCGAEERRTTRPYGRYGGGSRGTC
;
A
#
# COMPACT_ATOMS: atom_id res chain seq x y z
N MET A 1 5.38 -2.56 -10.45
CA MET A 1 4.85 -1.61 -11.47
C MET A 1 3.35 -1.87 -11.63
N GLY A 2 2.52 -1.36 -10.72
CA GLY A 2 1.07 -1.62 -10.72
C GLY A 2 0.33 -0.67 -11.64
N ARG A 3 -0.06 -1.12 -12.83
CA ARG A 3 -0.96 -0.36 -13.70
C ARG A 3 -2.38 -0.55 -13.16
N GLY A 4 -2.89 0.45 -12.43
CA GLY A 4 -4.31 0.49 -12.05
C GLY A 4 -5.20 0.25 -13.27
N LEU A 5 -6.11 -0.71 -13.16
CA LEU A 5 -7.08 -1.03 -14.20
C LEU A 5 -7.91 0.22 -14.54
N GLY A 6 -7.96 0.58 -15.83
CA GLY A 6 -9.01 1.45 -16.36
C GLY A 6 -8.66 2.91 -16.69
N ARG A 7 -7.42 3.22 -17.11
CA ARG A 7 -7.15 4.53 -17.73
C ARG A 7 -7.48 4.50 -19.23
N LEU A 8 -8.37 5.39 -19.67
CA LEU A 8 -8.57 5.67 -21.10
C LEU A 8 -7.35 6.41 -21.68
N PRO A 9 -7.13 6.40 -23.01
CA PRO A 9 -6.14 7.26 -23.64
C PRO A 9 -6.39 8.72 -23.23
N GLY A 10 -5.43 9.33 -22.51
CA GLY A 10 -5.59 10.65 -21.89
C GLY A 10 -5.66 10.66 -20.35
N GLY A 11 -5.60 9.51 -19.69
CA GLY A 11 -5.33 9.40 -18.25
C GLY A 11 -6.51 9.71 -17.32
N ARG A 12 -7.69 10.03 -17.86
CA ARG A 12 -8.90 10.28 -17.07
C ARG A 12 -9.78 9.04 -16.99
N VAL A 13 -10.32 8.79 -15.81
CA VAL A 13 -11.32 7.75 -15.58
C VAL A 13 -12.73 8.38 -15.73
N PRO A 14 -13.70 7.67 -16.33
CA PRO A 14 -15.06 8.18 -16.48
C PRO A 14 -15.70 8.58 -15.15
N PRO A 15 -16.59 9.59 -15.12
CA PRO A 15 -17.17 10.14 -13.88
C PRO A 15 -17.93 9.15 -12.98
N LEU A 16 -18.43 8.06 -13.55
CA LEU A 16 -19.23 7.03 -12.84
C LEU A 16 -18.38 6.00 -12.10
N TRP A 17 -17.07 5.97 -12.33
CA TRP A 17 -16.19 4.97 -11.76
C TRP A 17 -15.51 5.52 -10.51
N THR A 18 -15.28 4.63 -9.54
CA THR A 18 -14.48 4.93 -8.35
C THR A 18 -13.04 4.45 -8.59
N GLU A 19 -12.06 5.23 -8.14
CA GLU A 19 -10.64 4.91 -8.31
C GLU A 19 -9.99 4.51 -6.99
N TRP A 20 -9.07 3.55 -7.06
CA TRP A 20 -8.17 3.23 -5.97
C TRP A 20 -7.17 4.38 -5.77
N ASN A 21 -7.21 5.00 -4.61
CA ASN A 21 -6.38 6.17 -4.31
C ASN A 21 -5.03 5.77 -3.72
N ASP A 22 -4.08 5.41 -4.60
CA ASP A 22 -2.69 5.12 -4.21
C ASP A 22 -2.04 6.32 -3.49
N ARG A 23 -2.41 7.56 -3.82
CA ARG A 23 -1.86 8.76 -3.17
C ARG A 23 -2.33 8.88 -1.73
N TYR A 24 -3.56 8.48 -1.41
CA TYR A 24 -4.04 8.33 -0.04
C TYR A 24 -3.22 7.29 0.71
N ARG A 25 -3.07 6.08 0.13
CA ARG A 25 -2.27 5.00 0.73
C ARG A 25 -0.87 5.47 1.09
N ASP A 26 -0.17 6.05 0.12
CA ASP A 26 1.22 6.46 0.25
C ASP A 26 1.38 7.60 1.27
N THR A 27 0.50 8.62 1.22
CA THR A 27 0.52 9.74 2.18
C THR A 27 0.26 9.27 3.60
N VAL A 28 -0.71 8.37 3.82
CA VAL A 28 -1.01 7.86 5.16
C VAL A 28 0.19 7.09 5.70
N ARG A 29 0.83 6.24 4.89
CA ARG A 29 2.03 5.51 5.30
C ARG A 29 3.20 6.46 5.59
N ASP A 30 3.43 7.46 4.73
CA ASP A 30 4.48 8.47 4.93
C ASP A 30 4.24 9.33 6.17
N PHE A 31 2.98 9.66 6.48
CA PHE A 31 2.62 10.39 7.69
C PHE A 31 3.00 9.60 8.96
N TRP A 32 2.59 8.33 9.03
CA TRP A 32 2.81 7.49 10.22
C TRP A 32 4.26 7.07 10.43
N ARG A 33 5.06 6.97 9.36
CA ARG A 33 6.51 6.72 9.47
C ARG A 33 7.34 8.00 9.66
N HIS A 34 6.68 9.15 9.89
CA HIS A 34 7.32 10.45 10.06
C HIS A 34 8.17 10.91 8.85
N ALA A 35 7.76 10.54 7.64
CA ALA A 35 8.44 10.94 6.39
C ALA A 35 7.83 12.16 5.71
N LEU A 36 6.66 12.64 6.16
CA LEU A 36 6.08 13.88 5.64
C LEU A 36 6.68 15.11 6.36
N PRO A 37 6.97 16.20 5.62
CA PRO A 37 7.48 17.44 6.20
C PRO A 37 6.41 18.23 6.97
N ASP A 38 5.13 18.03 6.64
CA ASP A 38 3.99 18.71 7.28
C ASP A 38 2.68 17.89 7.17
N VAL A 39 1.58 18.46 7.68
CA VAL A 39 0.25 17.82 7.73
C VAL A 39 -0.65 18.18 6.53
N ARG A 40 -0.22 19.03 5.60
CA ARG A 40 -1.08 19.61 4.56
C ARG A 40 -1.53 18.55 3.57
N GLU A 41 -0.59 17.72 3.10
CA GLU A 41 -0.90 16.62 2.18
C GLU A 41 -1.89 15.65 2.82
N MET A 42 -1.68 15.31 4.10
CA MET A 42 -2.62 14.48 4.87
C MET A 42 -4.00 15.14 4.99
N GLY A 43 -4.07 16.46 5.19
CA GLY A 43 -5.31 17.23 5.19
C GLY A 43 -6.12 17.04 3.91
N TYR A 44 -5.49 17.16 2.73
CA TYR A 44 -6.15 16.89 1.45
C TYR A 44 -6.67 15.45 1.35
N ARG A 45 -5.88 14.47 1.80
CA ARG A 45 -6.28 13.06 1.74
C ARG A 45 -7.49 12.76 2.62
N LEU A 46 -7.55 13.33 3.82
CA LEU A 46 -8.67 13.21 4.74
C LEU A 46 -9.93 13.93 4.24
N SER A 47 -9.78 15.09 3.59
CA SER A 47 -10.90 15.89 3.06
C SER A 47 -11.40 15.42 1.68
N GLY A 48 -11.32 14.11 1.41
CA GLY A 48 -11.83 13.51 0.17
C GLY A 48 -10.94 13.70 -1.07
N SER A 49 -9.66 14.08 -0.90
CA SER A 49 -8.71 14.30 -2.01
C SER A 49 -9.28 15.21 -3.09
N SER A 50 -9.82 16.36 -2.68
CA SER A 50 -10.46 17.33 -3.58
C SER A 50 -9.50 17.85 -4.65
N ASP A 51 -8.20 17.90 -4.35
CA ASP A 51 -7.12 18.21 -5.29
C ASP A 51 -7.07 17.25 -6.50
N LEU A 52 -7.53 16.01 -6.33
CA LEU A 52 -7.58 15.00 -7.38
C LEU A 52 -8.94 14.93 -8.09
N TYR A 53 -10.03 15.07 -7.34
CA TYR A 53 -11.37 14.71 -7.85
C TYR A 53 -12.32 15.89 -8.08
N ALA A 54 -12.12 17.05 -7.44
CA ALA A 54 -13.08 18.16 -7.51
C ALA A 54 -13.17 18.78 -8.91
N TRP A 55 -12.06 18.82 -9.66
CA TRP A 55 -11.98 19.48 -10.97
C TRP A 55 -12.76 18.77 -12.09
N GLY A 56 -13.17 17.52 -11.87
CA GLY A 56 -13.92 16.71 -12.85
C GLY A 56 -15.43 16.62 -12.61
N GLY A 57 -15.98 17.41 -11.67
CA GLY A 57 -17.36 17.24 -11.21
C GLY A 57 -17.59 15.95 -10.41
N ARG A 58 -16.50 15.27 -10.02
CA ARG A 58 -16.55 14.01 -9.27
C ARG A 58 -16.63 14.32 -7.78
N ARG A 59 -17.51 13.59 -7.10
CA ARG A 59 -17.77 13.74 -5.66
C ARG A 59 -16.76 12.90 -4.86
N PRO A 60 -16.60 13.14 -3.54
CA PRO A 60 -15.63 12.42 -2.71
C PRO A 60 -15.73 10.89 -2.76
N TYR A 61 -16.91 10.33 -3.03
CA TYR A 61 -17.11 8.88 -3.20
C TYR A 61 -16.39 8.29 -4.41
N ALA A 62 -15.83 9.11 -5.32
CA ALA A 62 -15.02 8.65 -6.44
C ALA A 62 -13.63 8.15 -6.00
N SER A 63 -13.28 8.28 -4.71
CA SER A 63 -12.05 7.78 -4.10
C SER A 63 -12.30 6.53 -3.25
N VAL A 64 -11.69 5.40 -3.60
CA VAL A 64 -11.49 4.28 -2.68
C VAL A 64 -10.21 4.55 -1.88
N ASN A 65 -10.37 4.93 -0.62
CA ASN A 65 -9.25 5.15 0.31
C ASN A 65 -8.88 3.82 0.98
N PHE A 66 -7.61 3.44 0.92
CA PHE A 66 -7.10 2.21 1.52
C PHE A 66 -5.67 2.39 2.02
N VAL A 67 -5.26 1.58 3.00
CA VAL A 67 -3.89 1.58 3.55
C VAL A 67 -3.11 0.36 3.08
N THR A 68 -3.78 -0.78 2.90
CA THR A 68 -3.19 -2.04 2.40
C THR A 68 -4.12 -2.68 1.40
N ALA A 69 -3.54 -3.45 0.47
CA ALA A 69 -4.25 -4.25 -0.51
C ALA A 69 -3.73 -5.69 -0.43
N HIS A 70 -4.24 -6.58 -1.28
CA HIS A 70 -3.67 -7.92 -1.44
C HIS A 70 -2.26 -7.86 -2.04
N ASP A 71 -1.99 -6.88 -2.91
CA ASP A 71 -0.66 -6.64 -3.45
C ASP A 71 0.20 -5.85 -2.45
N GLY A 72 1.22 -6.51 -1.89
CA GLY A 72 2.20 -5.92 -0.97
C GLY A 72 1.92 -6.25 0.50
N PHE A 73 2.46 -5.44 1.40
CA PHE A 73 2.37 -5.69 2.84
C PHE A 73 0.94 -5.64 3.39
N THR A 74 0.64 -6.59 4.29
CA THR A 74 -0.52 -6.51 5.17
C THR A 74 -0.36 -5.36 6.18
N LEU A 75 -1.43 -4.99 6.88
CA LEU A 75 -1.36 -3.88 7.84
C LEU A 75 -0.36 -4.16 8.96
N ARG A 76 -0.22 -5.42 9.39
CA ARG A 76 0.81 -5.84 10.34
C ARG A 76 2.19 -5.67 9.74
N ASP A 77 2.39 -6.13 8.51
CA ASP A 77 3.72 -6.14 7.90
C ASP A 77 4.24 -4.71 7.63
N VAL A 78 3.33 -3.76 7.34
CA VAL A 78 3.66 -2.32 7.22
C VAL A 78 4.30 -1.74 8.48
N VAL A 79 3.97 -2.28 9.66
CA VAL A 79 4.51 -1.81 10.96
C VAL A 79 5.55 -2.75 11.58
N SER A 80 5.84 -3.88 10.93
CA SER A 80 6.73 -4.92 11.46
C SER A 80 7.97 -5.16 10.60
N TYR A 81 7.96 -4.80 9.31
CA TYR A 81 9.06 -5.06 8.38
C TYR A 81 9.57 -3.80 7.70
N GLY A 82 10.90 -3.70 7.61
CA GLY A 82 11.56 -2.62 6.87
C GLY A 82 11.84 -2.99 5.42
N ARG A 83 11.91 -4.29 5.11
CA ARG A 83 12.17 -4.82 3.77
C ARG A 83 11.26 -6.01 3.49
N LYS A 84 11.03 -6.31 2.22
CA LYS A 84 10.30 -7.49 1.79
C LYS A 84 11.15 -8.76 2.00
N HIS A 85 10.49 -9.84 2.39
CA HIS A 85 11.05 -11.18 2.58
C HIS A 85 10.23 -12.17 1.74
N ASN A 86 10.47 -12.17 0.42
CA ASN A 86 9.74 -12.99 -0.56
C ASN A 86 10.58 -14.20 -1.04
N GLU A 87 11.60 -14.59 -0.29
CA GLU A 87 12.50 -15.70 -0.64
C GLU A 87 11.71 -17.01 -0.90
N ALA A 88 10.57 -17.16 -0.24
CA ALA A 88 9.71 -18.31 -0.40
C ALA A 88 9.05 -18.45 -1.78
N ASN A 89 8.97 -17.36 -2.55
CA ASN A 89 8.37 -17.35 -3.88
C ASN A 89 9.33 -17.95 -4.93
N GLY A 90 10.58 -18.26 -4.55
CA GLY A 90 11.56 -18.93 -5.42
C GLY A 90 12.22 -18.01 -6.44
N GLU A 91 11.88 -16.72 -6.46
CA GLU A 91 12.45 -15.73 -7.40
C GLU A 91 13.67 -14.99 -6.84
N GLY A 92 14.21 -15.44 -5.70
CA GLY A 92 15.34 -14.81 -5.03
C GLY A 92 14.99 -13.42 -4.49
N ASN A 93 13.76 -13.25 -3.98
CA ASN A 93 13.24 -11.98 -3.44
C ASN A 93 13.22 -10.83 -4.48
N ARG A 94 13.16 -11.15 -5.78
CA ARG A 94 13.11 -10.14 -6.86
C ARG A 94 11.69 -9.67 -7.17
N ASP A 95 10.70 -10.43 -6.76
CA ASP A 95 9.28 -10.17 -6.93
C ASP A 95 8.72 -9.22 -5.85
N GLY A 96 7.57 -8.62 -6.12
CA GLY A 96 6.94 -7.61 -5.25
C GLY A 96 7.58 -6.22 -5.32
N THR A 97 6.97 -5.24 -4.64
CA THR A 97 7.49 -3.85 -4.58
C THR A 97 8.59 -3.71 -3.53
N ASP A 98 9.65 -2.98 -3.86
CA ASP A 98 10.71 -2.62 -2.91
C ASP A 98 10.35 -1.38 -2.07
N ASP A 99 9.45 -0.54 -2.59
CA ASP A 99 8.95 0.65 -1.90
C ASP A 99 7.58 0.36 -1.26
N ASN A 100 7.62 -0.17 -0.03
CA ASN A 100 6.40 -0.42 0.76
C ASN A 100 6.02 0.76 1.66
N ARG A 101 6.86 1.80 1.76
CA ARG A 101 6.72 2.89 2.76
C ARG A 101 6.38 2.37 4.16
N SER A 102 7.01 1.26 4.56
CA SER A 102 6.79 0.62 5.86
C SER A 102 7.79 1.13 6.90
N TRP A 103 7.50 0.87 8.17
CA TRP A 103 8.40 1.14 9.27
C TRP A 103 8.28 0.03 10.30
N ASN A 104 9.39 -0.65 10.58
CA ASN A 104 9.45 -1.75 11.56
C ASN A 104 9.37 -1.28 13.03
N CYS A 105 9.04 -0.03 13.29
CA CYS A 105 8.95 0.54 14.64
C CYS A 105 10.21 0.33 15.52
N GLY A 106 11.39 0.16 14.89
CA GLY A 106 12.68 0.01 15.58
C GLY A 106 13.15 -1.44 15.78
N ALA A 107 12.33 -2.45 15.50
CA ALA A 107 12.75 -3.85 15.54
C ALA A 107 12.06 -4.64 14.43
N GLU A 108 12.84 -5.25 13.54
CA GLU A 108 12.28 -6.16 12.56
C GLU A 108 11.89 -7.46 13.28
N GLU A 109 10.59 -7.76 13.34
CA GLU A 109 10.13 -9.00 13.95
C GLU A 109 10.71 -10.17 13.13
N ARG A 110 11.61 -10.95 13.72
CA ARG A 110 11.95 -12.26 13.17
C ARG A 110 10.68 -13.10 13.30
N ARG A 111 10.01 -13.41 12.19
CA ARG A 111 8.92 -14.39 12.21
C ARG A 111 9.51 -15.67 12.79
N THR A 112 9.16 -15.98 14.04
CA THR A 112 9.48 -17.28 14.61
C THR A 112 8.71 -18.27 13.76
N THR A 113 9.43 -19.15 13.05
CA THR A 113 8.83 -20.36 12.52
C THR A 113 8.25 -21.06 13.75
N ARG A 114 6.93 -20.95 13.98
CA ARG A 114 6.29 -21.75 15.01
C ARG A 114 6.56 -23.21 14.62
N PRO A 115 7.18 -24.02 15.49
CA PRO A 115 7.20 -25.45 15.25
C PRO A 115 5.78 -25.94 15.61
N TYR A 116 4.86 -25.89 14.65
CA TYR A 116 3.59 -26.60 14.74
C TYR A 116 3.61 -27.74 13.73
N GLY A 117 3.24 -28.92 14.21
CA GLY A 117 3.55 -30.20 13.62
C GLY A 117 3.19 -30.38 12.14
N ARG A 118 4.13 -31.02 11.43
CA ARG A 118 3.90 -32.14 10.51
C ARG A 118 2.74 -32.05 9.51
N TYR A 119 2.49 -30.91 8.86
CA TYR A 119 1.87 -30.89 7.53
C TYR A 119 2.45 -29.72 6.75
N GLY A 120 2.94 -30.00 5.53
CA GLY A 120 3.77 -29.10 4.73
C GLY A 120 3.21 -27.68 4.61
N GLY A 121 3.94 -26.71 5.14
CA GLY A 121 3.61 -25.29 5.05
C GLY A 121 4.86 -24.54 4.63
N GLY A 122 4.91 -24.13 3.37
CA GLY A 122 5.93 -23.21 2.87
C GLY A 122 5.91 -21.92 3.69
N SER A 123 7.09 -21.33 3.89
CA SER A 123 7.19 -19.90 4.20
C SER A 123 6.29 -19.15 3.22
N ARG A 124 5.40 -18.29 3.69
CA ARG A 124 4.71 -17.35 2.79
C ARG A 124 5.53 -16.07 2.79
N GLY A 125 5.84 -15.54 1.61
CA GLY A 125 6.47 -14.25 1.44
C GLY A 125 5.67 -13.13 2.11
N THR A 126 6.29 -11.96 2.26
CA THR A 126 5.65 -10.77 2.85
C THR A 126 4.72 -10.03 1.90
N CYS A 127 4.61 -10.47 0.64
CA CYS A 127 3.64 -9.98 -0.32
C CYS A 127 2.97 -11.13 -1.07
#